data_AF-A0A7G9Z952-F1
#
_entry.id   AF-A0A7G9Z952-F1
#
_cell.length_a   1.000
_cell.length_b   1.000
_cell.length_c   1.000
_cell.angle_alpha   90.00
_cell.angle_beta   90.00
_cell.angle_gamma   90.00
#
_symmetry.space_group_name_H-M   'P 1'
#
loop_
_entity.id
_entity.type
_entity.pdbx_description
1 polymer ?
#
loop_
_entity_poly.entity_id
_entity_poly.type
_entity_poly.pdbx_seq_one_letter_code
_entity_poly.pdbx_strand_id
1 'polypeptide(L)' 'MIKMSELPIAPVTRLIRNAGAERVSEDASQELIRLLEAEAEKIAVKAVHLARHAKRKTVTREDIAEATK' A
#
# COMPACT_ATOMS: atom_id res chain seq x y z
N MET A 1 18.63 -0.94 -7.68
CA MET A 1 18.10 -2.21 -7.13
C MET A 1 16.71 -2.40 -7.70
N ILE A 2 16.45 -3.52 -8.39
CA ILE A 2 15.08 -3.89 -8.74
C ILE A 2 14.43 -4.33 -7.42
N LYS A 3 13.58 -3.47 -6.85
CA LYS A 3 12.76 -3.83 -5.68
C LYS A 3 11.74 -4.84 -6.17
N MET A 4 11.77 -6.07 -5.66
CA MET A 4 10.67 -7.00 -5.89
C MET A 4 9.43 -6.39 -5.23
N SER A 5 8.30 -6.37 -5.94
CA SER A 5 7.04 -5.89 -5.36
C SER A 5 6.67 -6.75 -4.15
N GLU A 6 6.29 -6.10 -3.05
CA GLU A 6 5.79 -6.73 -1.83
C GLU A 6 4.36 -7.24 -2.02
N LEU A 7 3.57 -6.57 -2.86
CA LEU A 7 2.19 -6.98 -3.16
C LEU A 7 2.15 -8.05 -4.28
N PRO A 8 1.45 -9.18 -4.07
CA PRO A 8 1.26 -10.15 -5.14
C PRO A 8 0.37 -9.59 -6.25
N ILE A 9 0.69 -9.95 -7.51
CA ILE A 9 -0.02 -9.43 -8.69
C ILE A 9 -1.49 -9.87 -8.76
N ALA A 10 -1.78 -11.14 -8.47
CA ALA A 10 -3.12 -11.70 -8.65
C ALA A 10 -4.23 -11.02 -7.78
N PRO A 11 -4.01 -10.73 -6.49
CA PRO A 11 -4.93 -9.90 -5.70
C PRO A 11 -5.16 -8.51 -6.30
N VAL A 12 -4.12 -7.84 -6.79
CA VAL A 12 -4.23 -6.50 -7.38
C VAL A 12 -4.99 -6.54 -8.71
N THR A 13 -4.71 -7.53 -9.57
CA THR A 13 -5.50 -7.78 -10.78
C THR A 13 -6.98 -8.00 -10.44
N ARG A 14 -7.29 -8.72 -9.36
CA ARG A 14 -8.68 -8.92 -8.91
C ARG A 14 -9.36 -7.63 -8.45
N LEU A 15 -8.63 -6.70 -7.81
CA LEU A 15 -9.18 -5.37 -7.49
C LEU A 15 -9.62 -4.63 -8.76
N ILE A 16 -8.79 -4.65 -9.81
CA ILE A 16 -9.09 -4.00 -11.10
C ILE A 16 -10.32 -4.65 -11.76
N ARG A 17 -10.41 -5.99 -11.74
CA ARG A 17 -11.58 -6.72 -12.28
C ARG A 17 -12.86 -6.42 -11.51
N ASN A 18 -12.78 -6.39 -10.18
CA ASN A 18 -13.92 -6.04 -9.32
C ASN A 18 -14.39 -4.60 -9.51
N ALA A 19 -13.52 -3.71 -10.00
CA ALA A 19 -13.87 -2.35 -10.41
C ALA A 19 -14.57 -2.30 -11.79
N GLY A 20 -14.84 -3.45 -12.43
CA GLY A 20 -15.60 -3.57 -13.67
C GLY A 20 -14.76 -3.88 -14.91
N ALA A 21 -13.45 -4.11 -14.78
CA ALA A 21 -12.62 -4.45 -15.93
C ALA A 21 -12.83 -5.91 -16.39
N GLU A 22 -13.24 -6.10 -17.65
CA GLU A 22 -13.37 -7.42 -18.27
C GLU A 22 -11.99 -8.07 -18.53
N ARG A 23 -11.00 -7.27 -18.90
CA ARG A 23 -9.61 -7.70 -19.15
C ARG A 23 -8.64 -6.76 -18.46
N VAL A 24 -7.52 -7.29 -18.00
CA VAL A 24 -6.45 -6.55 -17.33
C VAL A 24 -5.11 -7.07 -17.84
N SER A 25 -4.25 -6.19 -18.34
CA SER A 25 -2.88 -6.56 -18.71
C SER A 25 -2.02 -6.77 -17.46
N GLU A 26 -0.93 -7.52 -17.61
CA GLU A 26 0.04 -7.69 -16.53
C GLU A 26 0.65 -6.34 -16.12
N ASP A 27 1.09 -5.54 -17.10
CA ASP A 27 1.66 -4.20 -16.90
C ASP A 27 0.72 -3.25 -16.14
N ALA A 28 -0.59 -3.29 -16.41
CA ALA A 28 -1.56 -2.49 -15.67
C ALA A 28 -1.65 -2.91 -14.20
N SER A 29 -1.54 -4.22 -13.92
CA SER A 29 -1.51 -4.74 -12.56
C SER A 29 -0.22 -4.35 -11.84
N GLN A 30 0.93 -4.42 -12.52
CA GLN A 30 2.22 -4.01 -11.99
C GLN A 30 2.27 -2.50 -11.69
N GLU A 31 1.71 -1.66 -12.56
CA GLU A 31 1.67 -0.22 -12.31
C GLU A 31 0.78 0.12 -11.12
N LEU A 32 -0.37 -0.54 -10.97
CA LEU A 32 -1.20 -0.35 -9.77
C LEU A 32 -0.50 -0.81 -8.50
N ILE A 33 0.24 -1.94 -8.53
CA ILE A 33 1.09 -2.38 -7.41
C ILE A 33 2.07 -1.28 -7.02
N ARG A 34 2.81 -0.74 -8.00
CA ARG A 34 3.81 0.31 -7.78
C ARG A 34 3.20 1.54 -7.10
N LEU A 35 2.00 1.95 -7.53
CA LEU A 35 1.29 3.09 -6.94
C LEU A 35 0.79 2.79 -5.52
N LEU A 36 0.22 1.60 -5.29
CA LEU A 36 -0.25 1.18 -3.96
C LEU A 36 0.90 1.11 -2.95
N GLU A 37 2.04 0.54 -3.35
CA GLU A 37 3.22 0.44 -2.49
C GLU A 37 3.81 1.80 -2.18
N ALA A 38 3.91 2.69 -3.17
CA ALA A 38 4.41 4.04 -2.96
C ALA A 38 3.54 4.82 -1.98
N GLU A 39 2.22 4.66 -2.03
CA GLU A 39 1.31 5.33 -1.09
C GLU A 39 1.35 4.67 0.30
N ALA A 40 1.37 3.33 0.35
CA ALA A 40 1.51 2.59 1.60
C ALA A 40 2.82 2.93 2.33
N GLU A 41 3.93 3.14 1.62
CA GLU A 41 5.22 3.52 2.19
C GLU A 41 5.15 4.90 2.88
N LYS A 42 4.50 5.89 2.25
CA LYS A 42 4.29 7.22 2.85
C LYS A 42 3.46 7.13 4.14
N ILE A 43 2.34 6.39 4.07
CA ILE A 43 1.45 6.18 5.22
C ILE A 43 2.20 5.47 6.36
N ALA A 44 2.96 4.42 6.04
CA ALA A 44 3.73 3.65 7.01
C ALA A 44 4.80 4.51 7.72
N VAL A 45 5.54 5.34 6.97
CA VAL A 45 6.54 6.24 7.55
C VAL A 45 5.89 7.21 8.53
N LYS A 46 4.78 7.83 8.15
CA LYS A 46 4.05 8.76 9.03
C LYS A 46 3.48 8.05 10.26
N ALA A 47 2.88 6.87 10.10
CA ALA A 47 2.36 6.08 11.21
C ALA A 47 3.46 5.67 12.20
N VAL A 48 4.64 5.29 11.71
CA VAL A 48 5.81 5.01 12.56
C VAL A 48 6.23 6.26 13.33
N HIS A 49 6.24 7.44 12.70
CA HIS A 49 6.54 8.69 13.39
C HIS A 49 5.53 9.02 14.49
N LEU A 50 4.23 8.82 14.24
CA LEU A 50 3.17 9.02 15.23
C LEU A 50 3.32 8.08 16.42
N ALA A 51 3.55 6.79 16.18
CA ALA A 51 3.78 5.82 17.24
C ALA A 51 5.01 6.20 18.10
N ARG A 52 6.11 6.61 17.44
CA ARG A 52 7.34 7.05 18.13
C ARG A 52 7.12 8.33 18.95
N HIS A 53 6.35 9.29 18.44
CA HIS A 53 6.02 10.52 19.16
C HIS A 53 5.20 10.21 20.43
N ALA A 54 4.32 9.21 20.37
CA ALA A 54 3.59 8.67 21.51
C ALA A 54 4.43 7.75 22.41
N LYS A 55 5.76 7.68 22.23
CA LYS A 55 6.70 6.81 22.97
C LYS A 55 6.38 5.31 22.88
N ARG A 56 5.65 4.89 21.83
CA ARG A 56 5.35 3.49 21.54
C ARG A 56 6.32 2.95 20.48
N LYS A 57 6.58 1.64 20.54
CA LYS A 57 7.31 0.90 19.49
C LYS A 57 6.36 0.19 18.51
N THR A 58 5.17 -0.18 18.98
CA THR A 58 4.13 -0.81 18.17
C THR A 58 3.31 0.25 17.45
N VAL A 59 3.26 0.16 16.12
CA VAL A 59 2.32 0.92 15.28
C VAL A 59 0.93 0.32 15.45
N THR A 60 -0.05 1.17 15.72
CA THR A 60 -1.45 0.79 15.97
C THR A 60 -2.34 1.16 14.80
N ARG A 61 -3.59 0.71 14.84
CA ARG A 61 -4.61 1.08 13.86
C ARG A 61 -4.81 2.60 13.83
N GLU A 62 -4.81 3.23 14.98
CA GLU A 62 -5.00 4.66 15.16
C GLU A 62 -3.87 5.46 14.49
N ASP A 63 -2.62 4.98 14.59
CA ASP A 63 -1.49 5.62 13.90
C ASP A 63 -1.64 5.57 12.37
N ILE A 64 -2.15 4.45 11.83
CA ILE A 64 -2.42 4.30 10.40
C ILE A 64 -3.56 5.23 9.96
N ALA A 65 -4.67 5.25 10.70
CA ALA A 65 -5.82 6.10 10.38
C ALA A 65 -5.49 7.60 10.49
N GLU A 66 -4.62 7.98 11.42
CA GLU A 66 -4.15 9.37 11.54
C GLU A 66 -3.11 9.72 10.47
N ALA A 67 -2.32 8.74 10.00
CA ALA A 67 -1.37 8.96 8.92
C ALA A 67 -2.04 9.37 7.59
N THR A 68 -3.30 8.99 7.36
CA THR A 68 -4.05 9.34 6.14
C THR A 68 -4.75 10.69 6.18
N LYS A 69 -4.72 11.40 7.31
CA LYS A 69 -5.30 12.75 7.46
C LYS A 69 -4.26 13.83 7.16
#